data_AF-A0AA89BYX8-F1
#
_entry.id   AF-A0AA89BYX8-F1
#
_cell.length_a   1.000
_cell.length_b   1.000
_cell.length_c   1.000
_cell.angle_alpha   90.00
_cell.angle_beta   90.00
_cell.angle_gamma   90.00
#
_symmetry.space_group_name_H-M   'P 1'
#
loop_
_entity.id
_entity.type
_entity.pdbx_description
1 polymer ?
#
loop_
_entity_poly.entity_id
_entity_poly.type
_entity_poly.pdbx_seq_one_letter_code
_entity_poly.pdbx_strand_id
1 'polypeptide(L)'
;MVDYVRAIIKVKSFGNDNFSQSSPLHTTTKTLLTAMKLFGIYHELPLNHVTASTEDVNSEKNPTCVFQFRGKILKIYCAFLSVFLLFNSLRYVAAIFIDDGNKDGLTVLRIVIYGWIINGLLNSISLFVACHKKDRLHKFFECYNKICSDETASEIGLNKKCSRFRRIVATCTIVAMVITVGNAAGFTYLTLSDPKQPIGTVMTNPFGVNFASLALVVLVCLYCTAVWMLPVAFLVSFCIILRYQMKTLRESLEKIVDLGEEKAIRKIIDYRLKHLQLTKLISMLDVDFRYLFGWLHVSGIWTSCFNLYQIINDDSAELLLFTMYITWLVFYQVGVFGTSIAAACLSDEVIHFVIQKSKSFIQEIKSNIVTNY
;
A
#
# COMPACT_ATOMS: atom_id res chain seq x y z
N MET A 1 29.35 -17.90 -2.48
CA MET A 1 27.94 -17.90 -2.96
C MET A 1 27.07 -18.88 -2.16
N VAL A 2 27.54 -20.11 -1.90
CA VAL A 2 26.88 -21.10 -1.02
C VAL A 2 26.71 -20.60 0.42
N ASP A 3 27.65 -19.81 0.97
CA ASP A 3 27.52 -19.26 2.32
C ASP A 3 26.52 -18.09 2.43
N TYR A 4 26.27 -17.38 1.33
CA TYR A 4 25.26 -16.32 1.26
C TYR A 4 23.85 -16.91 1.21
N VAL A 5 23.69 -18.03 0.47
CA VAL A 5 22.46 -18.83 0.48
C VAL A 5 22.26 -19.50 1.83
N ARG A 6 23.33 -19.97 2.49
CA ARG A 6 23.27 -20.54 3.85
C ARG A 6 22.91 -19.48 4.91
N ALA A 7 23.30 -18.21 4.73
CA ALA A 7 22.85 -17.10 5.57
C ALA A 7 21.36 -16.79 5.39
N ILE A 8 20.84 -16.84 4.16
CA ILE A 8 19.40 -16.67 3.87
C ILE A 8 18.58 -17.85 4.44
N ILE A 9 19.12 -19.06 4.42
CA ILE A 9 18.47 -20.26 5.00
C ILE A 9 18.54 -20.25 6.54
N LYS A 10 19.64 -19.76 7.15
CA LYS A 10 19.73 -19.56 8.61
C LYS A 10 18.81 -18.46 9.13
N VAL A 11 18.51 -17.44 8.33
CA VAL A 11 17.47 -16.43 8.67
C VAL A 11 16.08 -17.07 8.74
N LYS A 12 15.85 -18.21 8.08
CA LYS A 12 14.59 -18.96 8.16
C LYS A 12 14.50 -19.86 9.41
N SER A 13 15.61 -20.19 10.08
CA SER A 13 15.63 -21.07 11.26
C SER A 13 15.75 -20.35 12.61
N PHE A 14 15.81 -19.01 12.63
CA PHE A 14 15.69 -18.18 13.84
C PHE A 14 14.31 -17.50 13.93
N GLY A 15 13.27 -18.24 13.51
CA GLY A 15 11.88 -17.79 13.52
C GLY A 15 11.09 -18.19 14.77
N ASN A 16 11.75 -18.64 15.85
CA ASN A 16 11.06 -19.26 16.98
C ASN A 16 11.49 -18.75 18.37
N ASP A 17 11.92 -17.49 18.47
CA ASP A 17 12.15 -16.85 19.78
C ASP A 17 11.19 -15.66 19.94
N ASN A 18 10.16 -15.87 20.75
CA ASN A 18 9.39 -14.88 21.53
C ASN A 18 9.27 -13.48 20.92
N PHE A 19 8.52 -13.38 19.81
CA PHE A 19 7.93 -12.10 19.39
C PHE A 19 6.87 -11.70 20.42
N SER A 20 7.17 -10.71 21.26
CA SER A 20 6.18 -10.02 22.09
C SER A 20 4.95 -9.69 21.24
N GLN A 21 3.82 -10.35 21.53
CA GLN A 21 2.49 -10.16 20.92
C GLN A 21 2.50 -9.47 19.55
N SER A 22 2.93 -10.16 18.49
CA SER A 22 2.81 -9.64 17.14
C SER A 22 1.34 -9.44 16.80
N SER A 23 0.92 -8.18 16.71
CA SER A 23 -0.34 -7.70 16.13
C SER A 23 -0.95 -8.69 15.10
N PRO A 24 -2.20 -9.15 15.26
CA PRO A 24 -2.85 -10.03 14.28
C PRO A 24 -2.92 -9.39 12.88
N LEU A 25 -3.03 -8.06 12.79
CA LEU A 25 -2.97 -7.33 11.53
C LEU A 25 -1.56 -7.34 10.92
N HIS A 26 -0.51 -7.14 11.72
CA HIS A 26 0.87 -7.20 11.25
C HIS A 26 1.24 -8.58 10.70
N THR A 27 0.78 -9.65 11.36
CA THR A 27 0.95 -11.03 10.86
C THR A 27 0.19 -11.25 9.55
N THR A 28 -0.99 -10.66 9.43
CA THR A 28 -1.83 -10.71 8.23
C THR A 28 -1.21 -9.95 7.05
N THR A 29 -0.57 -8.81 7.32
CA THR A 29 0.04 -7.94 6.29
C THR A 29 1.52 -8.19 6.06
N LYS A 30 2.11 -9.15 6.78
CA LYS A 30 3.55 -9.45 6.77
C LYS A 30 4.13 -9.62 5.36
N THR A 31 3.42 -10.31 4.46
CA THR A 31 3.90 -10.54 3.10
C THR A 31 4.08 -9.23 2.33
N LEU A 32 3.08 -8.34 2.42
CA LEU A 32 3.11 -7.05 1.75
C LEU A 32 4.14 -6.11 2.38
N LEU A 33 4.16 -6.03 3.71
CA LEU A 33 5.13 -5.20 4.43
C LEU A 33 6.57 -5.66 4.16
N THR A 34 6.81 -6.97 4.04
CA THR A 34 8.14 -7.51 3.69
C THR A 34 8.54 -7.10 2.29
N ALA A 35 7.64 -7.18 1.30
CA ALA A 35 7.90 -6.70 -0.05
C ALA A 35 8.20 -5.19 -0.04
N MET A 36 7.41 -4.39 0.67
CA MET A 36 7.63 -2.95 0.78
C MET A 36 8.96 -2.60 1.50
N LYS A 37 9.39 -3.39 2.49
CA LYS A 37 10.71 -3.24 3.14
C LYS A 37 11.85 -3.55 2.17
N LEU A 38 11.71 -4.60 1.36
CA LEU A 38 12.71 -4.98 0.36
C LEU A 38 12.99 -3.82 -0.62
N PHE A 39 11.93 -3.17 -1.10
CA PHE A 39 12.03 -2.00 -1.99
C PHE A 39 12.18 -0.66 -1.26
N GLY A 40 12.45 -0.67 0.05
CA GLY A 40 12.68 0.56 0.83
C GLY A 40 11.51 1.55 0.81
N ILE A 41 10.29 1.07 0.59
CA ILE A 41 9.04 1.86 0.61
C ILE A 41 8.54 2.00 2.06
N TYR A 42 8.75 0.95 2.86
CA TYR A 42 8.28 0.87 4.23
C TYR A 42 9.44 0.64 5.19
N HIS A 43 9.43 1.35 6.32
CA HIS A 43 10.28 1.04 7.46
C HIS A 43 9.45 0.99 8.74
N GLU A 44 9.81 0.09 9.63
CA GLU A 44 9.20 -0.03 10.94
C GLU A 44 10.01 0.80 11.94
N LEU A 45 9.36 1.70 12.69
CA LEU A 45 10.05 2.38 13.79
C LEU A 45 10.22 1.42 14.96
N PRO A 46 11.39 1.42 15.63
CA PRO A 46 11.57 0.65 16.84
C PRO A 46 10.62 1.15 17.94
N LEU A 47 9.93 0.20 18.60
CA LEU A 47 9.08 0.44 19.76
C LEU A 47 9.89 1.19 20.84
N ASN A 48 9.66 2.49 20.98
CA ASN A 48 10.19 3.28 22.08
C ASN A 48 9.08 3.85 22.99
N HIS A 49 7.83 3.41 22.83
CA HIS A 49 6.68 4.05 23.51
C HIS A 49 5.70 3.07 24.18
N VAL A 50 6.19 1.97 24.74
CA VAL A 50 5.45 1.25 25.79
C VAL A 50 6.15 1.53 27.11
N THR A 51 5.60 2.52 27.82
CA THR A 51 5.60 2.66 29.29
C THR A 51 6.77 2.01 30.02
N ALA A 52 7.78 2.83 30.34
CA ALA A 52 8.56 2.65 31.56
C ALA A 52 7.62 2.89 32.75
N SER A 53 6.83 1.88 33.10
CA SER A 53 6.13 1.81 34.37
C SER A 53 6.12 0.35 34.80
N THR A 54 6.73 0.14 35.98
CA THR A 54 6.75 -1.08 36.80
C THR A 54 7.61 -2.25 36.31
N GLU A 55 8.78 -2.33 36.94
CA GLU A 55 9.37 -3.53 37.56
C GLU A 55 9.50 -4.79 36.68
N ASP A 56 10.72 -5.05 36.22
CA ASP A 56 11.42 -6.29 36.56
C ASP A 56 12.93 -6.13 36.33
N VAL A 57 13.65 -6.08 37.45
CA VAL A 57 15.10 -6.19 37.52
C VAL A 57 15.44 -7.66 37.35
N ASN A 58 16.24 -7.98 36.33
CA ASN A 58 16.86 -9.28 36.00
C ASN A 58 16.24 -10.01 34.79
N SER A 59 16.67 -9.62 33.58
CA SER A 59 16.85 -10.56 32.47
C SER A 59 17.88 -10.01 31.49
N GLU A 60 19.06 -10.60 31.57
CA GLU A 60 20.22 -10.42 30.71
C GLU A 60 19.90 -10.78 29.25
N LYS A 61 20.45 -9.98 28.31
CA LYS A 61 20.45 -10.03 26.82
C LYS A 61 19.55 -9.02 26.13
N ASN A 62 20.04 -7.77 26.07
CA ASN A 62 19.52 -6.62 25.33
C ASN A 62 19.13 -6.94 23.86
N PRO A 63 17.85 -7.21 23.55
CA PRO A 63 17.36 -7.34 22.17
C PRO A 63 17.09 -5.94 21.58
N THR A 64 16.79 -4.97 22.46
CA THR A 64 16.39 -3.60 22.17
C THR A 64 17.42 -2.82 21.35
N CYS A 65 18.72 -2.97 21.63
CA CYS A 65 19.77 -2.27 20.89
C CYS A 65 19.85 -2.73 19.42
N VAL A 66 19.76 -4.04 19.16
CA VAL A 66 19.82 -4.61 17.80
C VAL A 66 18.59 -4.23 16.98
N PHE A 67 17.39 -4.23 17.59
CA PHE A 67 16.16 -3.80 16.93
C PHE A 67 16.17 -2.30 16.60
N GLN A 68 16.65 -1.45 17.52
CA GLN A 68 16.80 -0.02 17.27
C GLN A 68 17.81 0.28 16.16
N PHE A 69 18.93 -0.44 16.12
CA PHE A 69 19.94 -0.28 15.08
C PHE A 69 19.40 -0.70 13.69
N ARG A 70 18.70 -1.83 13.60
CA ARG A 70 18.04 -2.30 12.36
C ARG A 70 17.00 -1.30 11.85
N GLY A 71 16.18 -0.73 12.74
CA GLY A 71 15.19 0.29 12.37
C GLY A 71 15.83 1.56 11.80
N LYS A 72 16.94 2.03 12.40
CA LYS A 72 17.69 3.19 11.91
C LYS A 72 18.32 2.93 10.53
N ILE A 73 18.93 1.75 10.31
CA ILE A 73 19.49 1.39 9.01
C ILE A 73 18.40 1.35 7.94
N LEU A 74 17.28 0.70 8.22
CA LEU A 74 16.17 0.60 7.27
C LEU A 74 15.62 1.98 6.89
N LYS A 75 15.53 2.90 7.86
CA LYS A 75 15.14 4.29 7.61
C LYS A 75 16.11 5.00 6.65
N ILE A 76 17.42 4.88 6.90
CA ILE A 76 18.45 5.47 6.04
C ILE A 76 18.37 4.87 4.63
N TYR A 77 18.17 3.56 4.53
CA TYR A 77 17.96 2.86 3.26
C TYR A 77 16.74 3.39 2.49
N CYS A 78 15.58 3.54 3.15
CA CYS A 78 14.38 4.13 2.55
C CYS A 78 14.65 5.55 2.05
N ALA A 79 15.26 6.39 2.88
CA ALA A 79 15.60 7.77 2.52
C ALA A 79 16.57 7.83 1.33
N PHE A 80 17.61 6.99 1.35
CA PHE A 80 18.58 6.88 0.26
C PHE A 80 17.89 6.51 -1.07
N LEU A 81 16.97 5.54 -1.04
CA LEU A 81 16.24 5.13 -2.24
C LEU A 81 15.26 6.20 -2.75
N SER A 82 14.58 6.93 -1.85
CA SER A 82 13.76 8.08 -2.26
C SER A 82 14.59 9.19 -2.89
N VAL A 83 15.80 9.46 -2.34
CA VAL A 83 16.76 10.41 -2.92
C VAL A 83 17.28 9.92 -4.28
N PHE A 84 17.57 8.62 -4.40
CA PHE A 84 17.96 8.00 -5.67
C PHE A 84 16.85 8.15 -6.74
N LEU A 85 15.58 7.92 -6.38
CA LEU A 85 14.45 8.20 -7.28
C LEU A 85 14.36 9.67 -7.67
N LEU A 86 14.57 10.59 -6.72
CA LEU A 86 14.54 12.01 -7.00
C LEU A 86 15.61 12.39 -8.04
N PHE A 87 16.85 11.93 -7.85
CA PHE A 87 17.91 12.14 -8.84
C PHE A 87 17.59 11.50 -10.18
N ASN A 88 17.01 10.29 -10.18
CA ASN A 88 16.57 9.65 -11.42
C ASN A 88 15.46 10.46 -12.12
N SER A 89 14.46 10.99 -11.40
CA SER A 89 13.44 11.89 -11.95
C SER A 89 14.07 13.15 -12.55
N LEU A 90 14.97 13.82 -11.82
CA LEU A 90 15.64 15.03 -12.27
C LEU A 90 16.47 14.80 -13.54
N ARG A 91 17.10 13.62 -13.66
CA ARG A 91 17.81 13.21 -14.88
C ARG A 91 16.92 13.25 -16.12
N TYR A 92 15.67 12.76 -16.03
CA TYR A 92 14.74 12.80 -17.17
C TYR A 92 14.23 14.20 -17.46
N VAL A 93 14.05 15.05 -16.44
CA VAL A 93 13.72 16.47 -16.66
C VAL A 93 14.84 17.13 -17.46
N ALA A 94 16.09 16.97 -17.03
CA ALA A 94 17.25 17.51 -17.75
C ALA A 94 17.33 16.95 -19.19
N ALA A 95 17.07 15.64 -19.37
CA ALA A 95 17.07 15.01 -20.68
C ALA A 95 15.97 15.53 -21.63
N ILE A 96 14.85 16.06 -21.12
CA ILE A 96 13.84 16.72 -21.97
C ILE A 96 14.39 18.02 -22.57
N PHE A 97 15.25 18.74 -21.86
CA PHE A 97 15.77 20.05 -22.28
C PHE A 97 17.11 20.00 -23.04
N ILE A 98 17.84 18.89 -22.99
CA ILE A 98 19.23 18.78 -23.52
C ILE A 98 19.28 18.17 -24.94
N ASP A 99 18.16 17.75 -25.53
CA ASP A 99 18.16 17.17 -26.88
C ASP A 99 18.13 18.24 -28.00
N ASP A 100 19.25 18.40 -28.69
CA ASP A 100 19.47 19.31 -29.84
C ASP A 100 18.88 18.79 -31.18
N GLY A 101 17.79 18.01 -31.17
CA GLY A 101 17.24 17.44 -32.40
C GLY A 101 15.89 16.75 -32.24
N ASN A 102 14.81 17.54 -32.30
CA ASN A 102 13.42 17.09 -32.24
C ASN A 102 13.12 15.93 -33.20
N LYS A 103 12.95 14.74 -32.64
CA LYS A 103 12.02 13.73 -33.15
C LYS A 103 10.87 13.67 -32.15
N ASP A 104 9.72 14.22 -32.51
CA ASP A 104 8.59 14.42 -31.58
C ASP A 104 8.20 13.14 -30.80
N GLY A 105 8.34 11.96 -31.40
CA GLY A 105 8.07 10.67 -30.73
C GLY A 105 9.01 10.33 -29.56
N LEU A 106 10.28 10.73 -29.62
CA LEU A 106 11.25 10.52 -28.52
C LEU A 106 10.96 11.44 -27.33
N THR A 107 10.50 12.67 -27.60
CA THR A 107 10.10 13.63 -26.56
C THR A 107 8.89 13.14 -25.79
N VAL A 108 7.87 12.62 -26.48
CA VAL A 108 6.68 12.06 -25.81
C VAL A 108 7.03 10.81 -24.99
N LEU A 109 7.91 9.94 -25.48
CA LEU A 109 8.37 8.77 -24.72
C LEU A 109 9.10 9.17 -23.43
N ARG A 110 9.94 10.21 -23.48
CA ARG A 110 10.58 10.80 -22.28
C ARG A 110 9.53 11.28 -21.29
N ILE A 111 8.46 11.94 -21.76
CA ILE A 111 7.36 12.42 -20.92
C ILE A 111 6.60 11.26 -20.24
N VAL A 112 6.31 10.18 -20.97
CA VAL A 112 5.64 8.99 -20.41
C VAL A 112 6.51 8.36 -19.32
N ILE A 113 7.78 8.12 -19.61
CA ILE A 113 8.74 7.52 -18.67
C ILE A 113 8.92 8.42 -17.44
N TYR A 114 9.05 9.73 -17.65
CA TYR A 114 9.12 10.69 -16.55
C TYR A 114 7.87 10.64 -15.68
N GLY A 115 6.68 10.61 -16.28
CA GLY A 115 5.38 10.46 -15.60
C GLY A 115 5.32 9.22 -14.72
N TRP A 116 5.91 8.12 -15.19
CA TRP A 116 6.01 6.89 -14.41
C TRP A 116 6.97 6.99 -13.22
N ILE A 117 8.16 7.54 -13.43
CA ILE A 117 9.17 7.67 -12.37
C ILE A 117 8.72 8.66 -11.30
N ILE A 118 8.17 9.82 -11.70
CA ILE A 118 7.67 10.82 -10.74
C ILE A 118 6.51 10.26 -9.92
N ASN A 119 5.69 9.38 -10.51
CA ASN A 119 4.65 8.68 -9.78
C ASN A 119 5.22 7.73 -8.71
N GLY A 120 6.23 6.93 -9.08
CA GLY A 120 6.96 6.11 -8.12
C GLY A 120 7.59 6.93 -6.98
N LEU A 121 8.19 8.08 -7.29
CA LEU A 121 8.77 9.00 -6.31
C LEU A 121 7.72 9.53 -5.33
N LEU A 122 6.61 10.04 -5.83
CA LEU A 122 5.56 10.63 -4.99
C LEU A 122 4.86 9.59 -4.12
N ASN A 123 4.70 8.35 -4.61
CA ASN A 123 4.22 7.23 -3.82
C ASN A 123 5.20 6.87 -2.68
N SER A 124 6.50 6.81 -2.99
CA SER A 124 7.56 6.56 -2.01
C SER A 124 7.59 7.64 -0.93
N ILE A 125 7.56 8.92 -1.31
CA ILE A 125 7.54 10.06 -0.38
C ILE A 125 6.30 10.02 0.51
N SER A 126 5.12 9.78 -0.07
CA SER A 126 3.85 9.74 0.68
C SER A 126 3.89 8.68 1.79
N LEU A 127 4.38 7.48 1.46
CA LEU A 127 4.53 6.41 2.44
C LEU A 127 5.66 6.66 3.45
N PHE A 128 6.78 7.23 3.02
CA PHE A 128 7.85 7.63 3.93
C PHE A 128 7.36 8.65 4.96
N VAL A 129 6.60 9.66 4.52
CA VAL A 129 5.99 10.67 5.41
C VAL A 129 4.94 10.03 6.33
N ALA A 130 4.14 9.07 5.85
CA ALA A 130 3.18 8.34 6.68
C ALA A 130 3.87 7.50 7.78
N CYS A 131 5.03 6.91 7.46
CA CYS A 131 5.83 6.16 8.43
C CYS A 131 6.53 7.07 9.44
N HIS A 132 7.04 8.24 9.01
CA HIS A 132 7.89 9.08 9.86
C HIS A 132 7.12 10.15 10.66
N LYS A 133 6.08 10.75 10.09
CA LYS A 133 5.37 11.87 10.73
C LYS A 133 4.34 11.35 11.73
N LYS A 134 4.65 11.54 13.03
CA LYS A 134 3.79 11.24 14.20
C LYS A 134 3.48 9.74 14.40
N ASP A 135 4.27 8.85 13.79
CA ASP A 135 4.11 7.39 13.86
C ASP A 135 2.69 6.93 13.52
N ARG A 136 2.05 7.58 12.54
CA ARG A 136 0.62 7.41 12.26
C ARG A 136 0.26 6.01 11.80
N LEU A 137 1.09 5.43 10.92
CA LEU A 137 0.87 4.04 10.49
C LEU A 137 1.04 3.04 11.65
N HIS A 138 1.96 3.31 12.58
CA HIS A 138 2.11 2.47 13.77
C HIS A 138 0.88 2.57 14.69
N LYS A 139 0.42 3.80 14.97
CA LYS A 139 -0.82 4.06 15.72
C LYS A 139 -2.04 3.44 15.06
N PHE A 140 -2.08 3.40 13.73
CA PHE A 140 -3.10 2.68 12.97
C PHE A 140 -3.09 1.19 13.33
N PHE A 141 -1.94 0.52 13.25
CA PHE A 141 -1.81 -0.90 13.60
C PHE A 141 -2.19 -1.16 15.05
N GLU A 142 -1.68 -0.34 15.98
CA GLU A 142 -1.99 -0.43 17.41
C GLU A 142 -3.50 -0.28 17.68
N CYS A 143 -4.12 0.74 17.10
CA CYS A 143 -5.55 0.98 17.25
C CYS A 143 -6.38 -0.15 16.67
N TYR A 144 -6.03 -0.69 15.50
CA TYR A 144 -6.71 -1.86 14.93
C TYR A 144 -6.62 -3.08 15.86
N ASN A 145 -5.43 -3.36 16.40
CA ASN A 145 -5.27 -4.50 17.32
C ASN A 145 -6.12 -4.33 18.56
N LYS A 146 -6.14 -3.12 19.15
CA LYS A 146 -6.96 -2.83 20.32
C LYS A 146 -8.45 -3.00 20.04
N ILE A 147 -8.91 -2.64 18.84
CA ILE A 147 -10.30 -2.85 18.43
C ILE A 147 -10.61 -4.34 18.39
N CYS A 148 -9.72 -5.13 17.78
CA CYS A 148 -9.86 -6.57 17.60
C CYS A 148 -9.68 -7.35 18.92
N SER A 149 -8.74 -7.01 19.79
CA SER A 149 -8.46 -7.78 21.02
C SER A 149 -9.54 -7.70 22.08
N ASP A 150 -10.52 -6.82 21.92
CA ASP A 150 -11.60 -6.59 22.89
C ASP A 150 -12.60 -7.76 22.94
N GLU A 151 -13.18 -8.03 24.11
CA GLU A 151 -14.14 -9.12 24.30
C GLU A 151 -15.38 -8.95 23.42
N THR A 152 -15.89 -7.72 23.33
CA THR A 152 -17.00 -7.36 22.43
C THR A 152 -16.66 -7.69 20.97
N ALA A 153 -15.40 -7.54 20.56
CA ALA A 153 -14.98 -7.82 19.19
C ALA A 153 -14.94 -9.32 18.87
N SER A 154 -14.68 -10.16 19.87
CA SER A 154 -14.82 -11.61 19.78
C SER A 154 -16.29 -12.02 19.61
N GLU A 155 -17.19 -11.40 20.38
CA GLU A 155 -18.63 -11.64 20.31
C GLU A 155 -19.23 -11.26 18.94
N ILE A 156 -18.84 -10.09 18.41
CA ILE A 156 -19.23 -9.60 17.07
C ILE A 156 -18.59 -10.44 15.94
N GLY A 157 -17.50 -11.17 16.24
CA GLY A 157 -16.77 -11.97 15.25
C GLY A 157 -15.80 -11.18 14.39
N LEU A 158 -15.36 -10.00 14.84
CA LEU A 158 -14.35 -9.17 14.15
C LEU A 158 -12.97 -9.86 14.07
N ASN A 159 -12.69 -10.80 14.98
CA ASN A 159 -11.41 -11.54 15.05
C ASN A 159 -11.31 -12.77 14.16
N LYS A 160 -12.44 -13.36 13.75
CA LYS A 160 -12.48 -14.69 13.10
C LYS A 160 -11.94 -14.69 11.66
N LYS A 161 -11.65 -13.52 11.08
CA LYS A 161 -11.39 -13.35 9.63
C LYS A 161 -9.91 -13.17 9.25
N CYS A 162 -8.96 -13.35 10.19
CA CYS A 162 -7.52 -13.19 9.91
C CYS A 162 -7.02 -14.04 8.72
N SER A 163 -7.53 -15.26 8.53
CA SER A 163 -7.13 -16.12 7.40
C SER A 163 -7.58 -15.57 6.05
N ARG A 164 -8.79 -14.98 5.97
CA ARG A 164 -9.33 -14.35 4.75
C ARG A 164 -8.59 -13.07 4.44
N PHE A 165 -8.32 -12.23 5.44
CA PHE A 165 -7.53 -11.01 5.25
C PHE A 165 -6.13 -11.33 4.75
N ARG A 166 -5.50 -12.38 5.29
CA ARG A 166 -4.18 -12.83 4.84
C ARG A 166 -4.21 -13.26 3.37
N ARG A 167 -5.28 -13.95 2.94
CA ARG A 167 -5.46 -14.30 1.52
C ARG A 167 -5.61 -13.06 0.65
N ILE A 168 -6.43 -12.09 1.06
CA ILE A 168 -6.61 -10.83 0.32
C ILE A 168 -5.27 -10.11 0.16
N VAL A 169 -4.54 -9.89 1.26
CA VAL A 169 -3.25 -9.21 1.23
C VAL A 169 -2.24 -10.00 0.39
N ALA A 170 -2.19 -11.33 0.54
CA ALA A 170 -1.30 -12.17 -0.26
C ALA A 170 -1.63 -12.07 -1.75
N THR A 171 -2.90 -12.15 -2.14
CA THR A 171 -3.33 -11.99 -3.54
C THR A 171 -2.94 -10.62 -4.09
N CYS A 172 -3.23 -9.53 -3.37
CA CYS A 172 -2.83 -8.18 -3.80
C CYS A 172 -1.30 -8.05 -3.93
N THR A 173 -0.54 -8.66 -3.01
CA THR A 173 0.94 -8.68 -3.06
C THR A 173 1.43 -9.46 -4.27
N ILE A 174 0.88 -10.65 -4.52
CA ILE A 174 1.26 -11.50 -5.66
C ILE A 174 0.98 -10.79 -6.97
N VAL A 175 -0.22 -10.20 -7.13
CA VAL A 175 -0.57 -9.43 -8.33
C VAL A 175 0.40 -8.27 -8.55
N ALA A 176 0.69 -7.48 -7.51
CA ALA A 176 1.65 -6.38 -7.60
C ALA A 176 3.07 -6.86 -7.99
N MET A 177 3.52 -7.99 -7.44
CA MET A 177 4.84 -8.56 -7.75
C MET A 177 4.90 -9.17 -9.15
N VAL A 178 3.83 -9.81 -9.63
CA VAL A 178 3.74 -10.31 -11.00
C VAL A 178 3.82 -9.16 -12.00
N ILE A 179 3.11 -8.06 -11.75
CA ILE A 179 3.19 -6.85 -12.60
C ILE A 179 4.61 -6.26 -12.55
N THR A 180 5.22 -6.21 -11.36
CA THR A 180 6.59 -5.71 -11.16
C THR A 180 7.61 -6.51 -11.96
N VAL A 181 7.60 -7.83 -11.82
CA VAL A 181 8.52 -8.73 -12.51
C VAL A 181 8.23 -8.76 -14.01
N GLY A 182 6.97 -8.80 -14.42
CA GLY A 182 6.56 -8.81 -15.82
C GLY A 182 7.00 -7.54 -16.55
N ASN A 183 6.80 -6.36 -15.95
CA ASN A 183 7.25 -5.10 -16.54
C ASN A 183 8.78 -5.05 -16.63
N ALA A 184 9.50 -5.47 -15.59
CA ALA A 184 10.96 -5.53 -15.60
C ALA A 184 11.49 -6.51 -16.66
N ALA A 185 10.84 -7.67 -16.84
CA ALA A 185 11.18 -8.64 -17.87
C ALA A 185 10.93 -8.09 -19.28
N GLY A 186 9.80 -7.41 -19.50
CA GLY A 186 9.49 -6.74 -20.77
C GLY A 186 10.54 -5.69 -21.14
N PHE A 187 10.92 -4.83 -20.18
CA PHE A 187 12.01 -3.88 -20.35
C PHE A 187 13.35 -4.56 -20.64
N THR A 188 13.68 -5.61 -19.89
CA THR A 188 14.93 -6.36 -20.09
C THR A 188 14.98 -6.95 -21.49
N TYR A 189 13.88 -7.51 -21.97
CA TYR A 189 13.79 -8.03 -23.33
C TYR A 189 14.01 -6.92 -24.35
N LEU A 190 13.24 -5.82 -24.31
CA LEU A 190 13.36 -4.72 -25.28
C LEU A 190 14.76 -4.11 -25.31
N THR A 191 15.38 -3.94 -24.14
CA THR A 191 16.69 -3.32 -24.03
C THR A 191 17.84 -4.23 -24.45
N LEU A 192 17.69 -5.55 -24.35
CA LEU A 192 18.71 -6.52 -24.78
C LEU A 192 18.51 -7.01 -26.22
N SER A 193 17.28 -7.04 -26.73
CA SER A 193 16.98 -7.47 -28.10
C SER A 193 17.49 -6.48 -29.14
N ASP A 194 17.29 -5.19 -28.89
CA ASP A 194 17.91 -4.13 -29.67
C ASP A 194 18.22 -2.91 -28.76
N PRO A 195 19.48 -2.81 -28.28
CA PRO A 195 19.91 -1.73 -27.40
C PRO A 195 19.76 -0.32 -28.01
N LYS A 196 19.64 -0.20 -29.35
CA LYS A 196 19.49 1.08 -30.05
C LYS A 196 18.03 1.52 -30.16
N GLN A 197 17.08 0.73 -29.66
CA GLN A 197 15.69 1.14 -29.65
C GLN A 197 15.48 2.47 -28.89
N PRO A 198 14.44 3.24 -29.27
CA PRO A 198 14.11 4.52 -28.63
C PRO A 198 14.00 4.42 -27.10
N ILE A 199 13.44 3.31 -26.59
CA ILE A 199 13.28 3.10 -25.15
C ILE A 199 14.61 2.88 -24.43
N GLY A 200 15.53 2.09 -25.00
CA GLY A 200 16.87 1.88 -24.43
C GLY A 200 17.69 3.16 -24.40
N THR A 201 17.61 3.94 -25.48
CA THR A 201 18.27 5.24 -25.60
C THR A 201 17.74 6.23 -24.57
N VAL A 202 16.41 6.40 -24.47
CA VAL A 202 15.80 7.31 -23.49
C VAL A 202 16.13 6.90 -22.05
N MET A 203 16.12 5.60 -21.75
CA MET A 203 16.35 5.12 -20.38
C MET A 203 17.81 5.24 -19.93
N THR A 204 18.77 5.15 -20.85
CA THR A 204 20.21 5.21 -20.55
C THR A 204 20.78 6.64 -20.58
N ASN A 205 20.08 7.62 -21.16
CA ASN A 205 20.54 9.00 -21.22
C ASN A 205 20.79 9.64 -19.83
N PRO A 206 21.90 10.35 -19.59
CA PRO A 206 22.95 10.74 -20.55
C PRO A 206 24.14 9.76 -20.62
N PHE A 207 24.09 8.62 -19.95
CA PHE A 207 25.24 7.70 -19.79
C PHE A 207 25.57 6.89 -21.06
N GLY A 208 24.72 6.96 -22.08
CA GLY A 208 24.84 6.18 -23.31
C GLY A 208 24.52 4.70 -23.14
N VAL A 209 24.40 4.00 -24.26
CA VAL A 209 24.03 2.59 -24.31
C VAL A 209 25.28 1.72 -24.12
N ASN A 210 25.45 1.14 -22.94
CA ASN A 210 26.49 0.16 -22.63
C ASN A 210 25.92 -0.92 -21.68
N PHE A 211 26.59 -2.08 -21.55
CA PHE A 211 26.05 -3.19 -20.74
C PHE A 211 25.77 -2.78 -19.28
N ALA A 212 26.64 -1.97 -18.68
CA ALA A 212 26.47 -1.51 -17.31
C ALA A 212 25.26 -0.58 -17.15
N SER A 213 25.03 0.34 -18.10
CA SER A 213 23.89 1.25 -18.10
C SER A 213 22.59 0.51 -18.34
N LEU A 214 22.58 -0.51 -19.22
CA LEU A 214 21.42 -1.37 -19.44
C LEU A 214 21.09 -2.21 -18.19
N ALA A 215 22.08 -2.80 -17.54
CA ALA A 215 21.88 -3.54 -16.29
C ALA A 215 21.33 -2.63 -15.18
N LEU A 216 21.84 -1.40 -15.07
CA LEU A 216 21.32 -0.41 -14.13
C LEU A 216 19.87 -0.03 -14.45
N VAL A 217 19.53 0.18 -15.73
CA VAL A 217 18.17 0.49 -16.17
C VAL A 217 17.20 -0.63 -15.78
N VAL A 218 17.56 -1.89 -15.94
CA VAL A 218 16.70 -3.02 -15.53
C VAL A 218 16.42 -2.99 -14.03
N LEU A 219 17.44 -2.74 -13.21
CA LEU A 219 17.29 -2.62 -11.76
C LEU A 219 16.41 -1.44 -11.37
N VAL A 220 16.61 -0.29 -12.03
CA VAL A 220 15.79 0.91 -11.85
C VAL A 220 14.35 0.64 -12.27
N CYS A 221 14.12 -0.09 -13.37
CA CYS A 221 12.77 -0.44 -13.82
C CYS A 221 12.04 -1.35 -12.84
N LEU A 222 12.71 -2.38 -12.35
CA LEU A 222 12.17 -3.27 -11.32
C LEU A 222 11.78 -2.46 -10.08
N TYR A 223 12.68 -1.59 -9.64
CA TYR A 223 12.47 -0.72 -8.50
C TYR A 223 11.29 0.25 -8.71
N CYS A 224 11.29 1.00 -9.82
CA CYS A 224 10.23 1.94 -10.19
C CYS A 224 8.85 1.26 -10.28
N THR A 225 8.78 0.03 -10.82
CA THR A 225 7.50 -0.70 -10.89
C THR A 225 7.02 -1.11 -9.50
N ALA A 226 7.94 -1.53 -8.63
CA ALA A 226 7.60 -1.92 -7.26
C ALA A 226 7.07 -0.74 -6.43
N VAL A 227 7.74 0.42 -6.50
CA VAL A 227 7.29 1.65 -5.81
C VAL A 227 6.00 2.22 -6.40
N TRP A 228 5.67 1.88 -7.64
CA TRP A 228 4.39 2.22 -8.24
C TRP A 228 3.27 1.30 -7.73
N MET A 229 3.45 -0.02 -7.74
CA MET A 229 2.38 -0.99 -7.51
C MET A 229 2.14 -1.36 -6.04
N LEU A 230 3.20 -1.50 -5.24
CA LEU A 230 3.07 -1.96 -3.85
C LEU A 230 2.29 -0.97 -2.95
N PRO A 231 2.45 0.36 -3.08
CA PRO A 231 1.64 1.33 -2.33
C PRO A 231 0.15 1.26 -2.66
N VAL A 232 -0.19 1.05 -3.93
CA VAL A 232 -1.56 0.86 -4.38
C VAL A 232 -2.16 -0.42 -3.80
N ALA A 233 -1.41 -1.53 -3.88
CA ALA A 233 -1.81 -2.81 -3.28
C ALA A 233 -2.02 -2.70 -1.76
N PHE A 234 -1.19 -1.90 -1.09
CA PHE A 234 -1.34 -1.57 0.33
C PHE A 234 -2.65 -0.85 0.59
N LEU A 235 -2.91 0.26 -0.07
CA LEU A 235 -4.15 1.03 0.12
C LEU A 235 -5.40 0.17 -0.13
N VAL A 236 -5.45 -0.53 -1.26
CA VAL A 236 -6.58 -1.39 -1.63
C VAL A 236 -6.82 -2.49 -0.58
N SER A 237 -5.76 -3.16 -0.12
CA SER A 237 -5.87 -4.21 0.88
C SER A 237 -6.48 -3.70 2.18
N PHE A 238 -6.05 -2.52 2.66
CA PHE A 238 -6.56 -1.94 3.90
C PHE A 238 -8.00 -1.45 3.77
N CYS A 239 -8.36 -0.83 2.63
CA CYS A 239 -9.76 -0.46 2.37
C CYS A 239 -10.68 -1.70 2.39
N ILE A 240 -10.26 -2.80 1.76
CA ILE A 240 -11.03 -4.04 1.75
C ILE A 240 -11.15 -4.64 3.17
N ILE A 241 -10.06 -4.67 3.94
CA ILE A 241 -10.08 -5.18 5.32
C ILE A 241 -11.05 -4.35 6.18
N LEU A 242 -10.95 -3.02 6.15
CA LEU A 242 -11.83 -2.13 6.90
C LEU A 242 -13.30 -2.27 6.48
N ARG A 243 -13.55 -2.42 5.17
CA ARG A 243 -14.89 -2.66 4.63
C ARG A 243 -15.48 -3.93 5.23
N TYR A 244 -14.71 -5.02 5.27
CA TYR A 244 -15.18 -6.26 5.88
C TYR A 244 -15.46 -6.12 7.38
N GLN A 245 -14.65 -5.33 8.10
CA GLN A 245 -14.91 -5.09 9.52
C GLN A 245 -16.20 -4.30 9.74
N MET A 246 -16.41 -3.23 8.97
CA MET A 246 -17.65 -2.45 9.00
C MET A 246 -18.88 -3.29 8.63
N LYS A 247 -18.77 -4.12 7.59
CA LYS A 247 -19.83 -5.05 7.18
C LYS A 247 -20.18 -6.05 8.29
N THR A 248 -19.17 -6.60 8.97
CA THR A 248 -19.38 -7.56 10.07
C THR A 248 -20.09 -6.90 11.24
N LEU A 249 -19.74 -5.66 11.55
CA LEU A 249 -20.41 -4.89 12.59
C LEU A 249 -21.87 -4.62 12.23
N ARG A 250 -22.15 -4.27 10.97
CA ARG A 250 -23.52 -4.07 10.45
C ARG A 250 -24.36 -5.35 10.54
N GLU A 251 -23.87 -6.45 10.01
CA GLU A 251 -24.54 -7.76 10.04
C GLU A 251 -24.81 -8.24 11.48
N SER A 252 -23.93 -7.88 12.42
CA SER A 252 -24.13 -8.20 13.83
C SER A 252 -25.18 -7.30 14.48
N LEU A 253 -25.29 -6.04 14.07
CA LEU A 253 -26.30 -5.11 14.56
C LEU A 253 -27.70 -5.53 14.13
N GLU A 254 -27.86 -6.03 12.90
CA GLU A 254 -29.15 -6.58 12.40
C GLU A 254 -29.68 -7.68 13.32
N LYS A 255 -28.78 -8.50 13.89
CA LYS A 255 -29.14 -9.62 14.77
C LYS A 255 -29.44 -9.22 16.22
N ILE A 256 -29.17 -7.97 16.60
CA ILE A 256 -29.49 -7.48 17.96
C ILE A 256 -30.96 -7.14 18.09
N VAL A 257 -31.65 -6.83 16.99
CA VAL A 257 -33.07 -6.44 16.99
C VAL A 257 -33.97 -7.52 17.62
N ASP A 258 -33.52 -8.78 17.62
CA ASP A 258 -34.26 -9.92 18.18
C ASP A 258 -33.99 -10.16 19.69
N LEU A 259 -33.15 -9.34 20.34
CA LEU A 259 -32.82 -9.45 21.77
C LEU A 259 -33.75 -8.59 22.62
N GLY A 260 -34.08 -9.05 23.84
CA GLY A 260 -34.87 -8.28 24.79
C GLY A 260 -34.27 -6.90 25.12
N GLU A 261 -35.14 -5.91 25.39
CA GLU A 261 -34.84 -4.47 25.42
C GLU A 261 -33.57 -4.10 26.20
N GLU A 262 -33.42 -4.59 27.44
CA GLU A 262 -32.31 -4.18 28.30
C GLU A 262 -30.94 -4.69 27.81
N LYS A 263 -30.90 -5.89 27.21
CA LYS A 263 -29.69 -6.46 26.61
C LYS A 263 -29.41 -5.84 25.23
N ALA A 264 -30.45 -5.45 24.49
CA ALA A 264 -30.32 -4.78 23.20
C ALA A 264 -29.67 -3.39 23.36
N ILE A 265 -30.12 -2.58 24.33
CA ILE A 265 -29.60 -1.23 24.57
C ILE A 265 -28.10 -1.25 24.89
N ARG A 266 -27.66 -2.13 25.81
CA ARG A 266 -26.23 -2.23 26.16
C ARG A 266 -25.37 -2.63 24.95
N LYS A 267 -25.81 -3.64 24.18
CA LYS A 267 -25.08 -4.06 22.97
C LYS A 267 -25.03 -2.99 21.88
N ILE A 268 -26.08 -2.19 21.71
CA ILE A 268 -26.09 -1.07 20.76
C ILE A 268 -25.04 -0.02 21.14
N ILE A 269 -24.87 0.28 22.43
CA ILE A 269 -23.83 1.21 22.91
C ILE A 269 -22.43 0.67 22.58
N ASP A 270 -22.17 -0.60 22.85
CA ASP A 270 -20.87 -1.23 22.56
C ASP A 270 -20.58 -1.25 21.05
N TYR A 271 -21.59 -1.55 20.23
CA TYR A 271 -21.46 -1.59 18.77
C TYR A 271 -21.24 -0.18 18.20
N ARG A 272 -21.86 0.84 18.79
CA ARG A 272 -21.60 2.24 18.45
C ARG A 272 -20.17 2.63 18.79
N LEU A 273 -19.66 2.21 19.95
CA LEU A 273 -18.27 2.47 20.32
C LEU A 273 -17.31 1.84 19.31
N LYS A 274 -17.57 0.58 18.91
CA LYS A 274 -16.79 -0.13 17.88
C LYS A 274 -16.86 0.56 16.52
N HIS A 275 -18.04 1.00 16.11
CA HIS A 275 -18.21 1.79 14.89
C HIS A 275 -17.34 3.06 14.93
N LEU A 276 -17.42 3.86 16.02
CA LEU A 276 -16.62 5.08 16.17
C LEU A 276 -15.12 4.81 16.12
N GLN A 277 -14.67 3.71 16.75
CA GLN A 277 -13.26 3.29 16.69
C GLN A 277 -12.84 2.91 15.26
N LEU A 278 -13.67 2.18 14.51
CA LEU A 278 -13.41 1.84 13.11
C LEU A 278 -13.45 3.08 12.20
N THR A 279 -14.40 4.00 12.37
CA THR A 279 -14.45 5.26 11.64
C THR A 279 -13.22 6.13 11.92
N LYS A 280 -12.76 6.18 13.18
CA LYS A 280 -11.51 6.86 13.53
C LYS A 280 -10.31 6.25 12.80
N LEU A 281 -10.28 4.93 12.67
CA LEU A 281 -9.24 4.22 11.93
C LEU A 281 -9.27 4.52 10.43
N ILE A 282 -10.48 4.59 9.83
CA ILE A 282 -10.68 5.03 8.44
C ILE A 282 -10.18 6.48 8.26
N SER A 283 -10.48 7.37 9.20
CA SER A 283 -10.01 8.76 9.17
C SER A 283 -8.48 8.86 9.25
N MET A 284 -7.81 8.00 10.03
CA MET A 284 -6.34 7.94 10.04
C MET A 284 -5.79 7.51 8.68
N LEU A 285 -6.39 6.49 8.07
CA LEU A 285 -6.01 6.02 6.72
C LEU A 285 -6.20 7.14 5.68
N ASP A 286 -7.33 7.82 5.69
CA ASP A 286 -7.63 8.92 4.77
C ASP A 286 -6.59 10.06 4.87
N VAL A 287 -6.27 10.50 6.08
CA VAL A 287 -5.28 11.57 6.31
C VAL A 287 -3.88 11.18 5.82
N ASP A 288 -3.49 9.92 5.97
CA ASP A 288 -2.17 9.43 5.54
C ASP A 288 -2.09 9.19 4.04
N PHE A 289 -3.20 8.77 3.41
CA PHE A 289 -3.24 8.36 2.02
C PHE A 289 -3.91 9.36 1.06
N ARG A 290 -4.45 10.50 1.53
CA ARG A 290 -5.05 11.52 0.66
C ARG A 290 -4.12 12.01 -0.45
N TYR A 291 -2.83 12.15 -0.15
CA TYR A 291 -1.83 12.60 -1.11
C TYR A 291 -1.51 11.50 -2.13
N LEU A 292 -1.43 10.24 -1.66
CA LEU A 292 -1.28 9.09 -2.53
C LEU A 292 -2.47 8.98 -3.50
N PHE A 293 -3.69 9.11 -2.97
CA PHE A 293 -4.93 9.05 -3.76
C PHE A 293 -5.02 10.18 -4.78
N GLY A 294 -4.76 11.43 -4.35
CA GLY A 294 -4.81 12.59 -5.23
C GLY A 294 -3.79 12.51 -6.37
N TRP A 295 -2.53 12.18 -6.05
CA TRP A 295 -1.50 12.07 -7.07
C TRP A 295 -1.70 10.86 -8.00
N LEU A 296 -2.23 9.74 -7.51
CA LEU A 296 -2.58 8.59 -8.36
C LEU A 296 -3.59 8.99 -9.45
N HIS A 297 -4.55 9.85 -9.15
CA HIS A 297 -5.51 10.37 -10.13
C HIS A 297 -4.85 11.33 -11.12
N VAL A 298 -4.08 12.30 -10.62
CA VAL A 298 -3.39 13.29 -11.48
C VAL A 298 -2.42 12.60 -12.44
N SER A 299 -1.57 11.71 -11.92
CA SER A 299 -0.65 10.91 -12.74
C SER A 299 -1.36 9.92 -13.64
N GLY A 300 -2.51 9.38 -13.22
CA GLY A 300 -3.34 8.51 -14.05
C GLY A 300 -3.85 9.23 -15.29
N ILE A 301 -4.40 10.44 -15.14
CA ILE A 301 -4.85 11.28 -16.26
C ILE A 301 -3.66 11.60 -17.17
N TRP A 302 -2.59 12.16 -16.60
CA TRP A 302 -1.36 12.51 -17.34
C TRP A 302 -0.86 11.33 -18.18
N THR A 303 -0.62 10.20 -17.53
CA THR A 303 -0.02 9.03 -18.18
C THR A 303 -0.97 8.42 -19.21
N SER A 304 -2.29 8.50 -19.00
CA SER A 304 -3.27 8.01 -19.97
C SER A 304 -3.28 8.85 -21.24
N CYS A 305 -3.25 10.18 -21.11
CA CYS A 305 -3.19 11.08 -22.26
C CYS A 305 -1.95 10.83 -23.13
N PHE A 306 -0.77 10.73 -22.50
CA PHE A 306 0.47 10.52 -23.26
C PHE A 306 0.63 9.10 -23.81
N ASN A 307 0.16 8.06 -23.11
CA ASN A 307 0.14 6.71 -23.68
C ASN A 307 -0.83 6.61 -24.86
N LEU A 308 -2.04 7.20 -24.77
CA LEU A 308 -2.98 7.21 -25.88
C LEU A 308 -2.42 7.97 -27.09
N TYR A 309 -1.74 9.09 -26.86
CA TYR A 309 -1.05 9.81 -27.92
C TYR A 309 -0.01 8.93 -28.63
N GLN A 310 0.81 8.19 -27.88
CA GLN A 310 1.80 7.28 -28.48
C GLN A 310 1.14 6.13 -29.23
N ILE A 311 0.07 5.54 -28.69
CA ILE A 311 -0.68 4.46 -29.34
C ILE A 311 -1.28 4.91 -30.67
N ILE A 312 -1.74 6.16 -30.77
CA ILE A 312 -2.39 6.70 -31.98
C ILE A 312 -1.37 7.14 -33.03
N ASN A 313 -0.26 7.77 -32.62
CA ASN A 313 0.66 8.43 -33.54
C ASN A 313 1.92 7.61 -33.86
N ASP A 314 2.18 6.50 -33.15
CA ASP A 314 3.35 5.66 -33.42
C ASP A 314 3.01 4.58 -34.47
N ASP A 315 2.97 5.00 -35.74
CA ASP A 315 2.75 4.13 -36.91
C ASP A 315 3.87 3.08 -37.11
N SER A 316 4.97 3.19 -36.36
CA SER A 316 6.18 2.37 -36.50
C SER A 316 6.51 1.52 -35.27
N ALA A 317 5.65 1.55 -34.24
CA ALA A 317 5.94 0.87 -32.98
C ALA A 317 6.12 -0.64 -33.20
N GLU A 318 7.25 -1.18 -32.72
CA GLU A 318 7.36 -2.63 -32.54
C GLU A 318 6.19 -3.13 -31.70
N LEU A 319 5.61 -4.28 -32.08
CA LEU A 319 4.43 -4.88 -31.43
C LEU A 319 4.58 -4.96 -29.90
N LEU A 320 5.79 -5.22 -29.42
CA LEU A 320 6.07 -5.32 -27.99
C LEU A 320 6.02 -3.96 -27.28
N LEU A 321 6.56 -2.90 -27.88
CA LEU A 321 6.50 -1.54 -27.34
C LEU A 321 5.05 -1.04 -27.30
N PHE A 322 4.30 -1.29 -28.38
CA PHE A 322 2.86 -1.02 -28.44
C PHE A 322 2.09 -1.75 -27.32
N THR A 323 2.39 -3.03 -27.12
CA THR A 323 1.79 -3.85 -26.05
C THR A 323 2.14 -3.28 -24.66
N MET A 324 3.35 -2.76 -24.46
CA MET A 324 3.73 -2.12 -23.20
C MET A 324 2.95 -0.83 -22.93
N TYR A 325 2.73 0.02 -23.93
CA TYR A 325 1.90 1.23 -23.74
C TYR A 325 0.46 0.89 -23.35
N ILE A 326 -0.16 -0.10 -24.00
CA ILE A 326 -1.50 -0.59 -23.64
C ILE A 326 -1.48 -1.16 -22.21
N THR A 327 -0.46 -1.96 -21.89
CA THR A 327 -0.33 -2.57 -20.56
C THR A 327 -0.20 -1.52 -19.47
N TRP A 328 0.61 -0.48 -19.68
CA TRP A 328 0.71 0.64 -18.75
C TRP A 328 -0.61 1.38 -18.63
N LEU A 329 -1.26 1.72 -19.75
CA LEU A 329 -2.57 2.37 -19.75
C LEU A 329 -3.57 1.58 -18.90
N VAL A 330 -3.69 0.28 -19.12
CA VAL A 330 -4.58 -0.60 -18.36
C VAL A 330 -4.22 -0.61 -16.87
N PHE A 331 -2.96 -0.79 -16.51
CA PHE A 331 -2.56 -0.85 -15.10
C PHE A 331 -2.72 0.47 -14.35
N TYR A 332 -2.48 1.61 -15.02
CA TYR A 332 -2.79 2.93 -14.45
C TYR A 332 -4.29 3.05 -14.15
N GLN A 333 -5.14 2.66 -15.10
CA GLN A 333 -6.59 2.70 -14.92
C GLN A 333 -7.05 1.72 -13.83
N VAL A 334 -6.52 0.49 -13.80
CA VAL A 334 -6.82 -0.48 -12.73
C VAL A 334 -6.40 0.05 -11.36
N GLY A 335 -5.27 0.75 -11.26
CA GLY A 335 -4.84 1.39 -10.02
C GLY A 335 -5.81 2.48 -9.55
N VAL A 336 -6.19 3.39 -10.46
CA VAL A 336 -7.14 4.47 -10.18
C VAL A 336 -8.52 3.92 -9.84
N PHE A 337 -9.11 3.11 -10.71
CA PHE A 337 -10.44 2.54 -10.46
C PHE A 337 -10.45 1.59 -9.27
N GLY A 338 -9.42 0.77 -9.09
CA GLY A 338 -9.33 -0.18 -7.99
C GLY A 338 -9.29 0.52 -6.63
N THR A 339 -8.51 1.59 -6.50
CA THR A 339 -8.48 2.39 -5.27
C THR A 339 -9.80 3.14 -5.04
N SER A 340 -10.38 3.72 -6.09
CA SER A 340 -11.66 4.44 -6.01
C SER A 340 -12.84 3.52 -5.66
N ILE A 341 -12.94 2.34 -6.28
CA ILE A 341 -13.99 1.36 -5.96
C ILE A 341 -13.81 0.85 -4.52
N ALA A 342 -12.58 0.54 -4.10
CA ALA A 342 -12.33 0.07 -2.74
C ALA A 342 -12.70 1.13 -1.70
N ALA A 343 -12.38 2.40 -1.96
CA ALA A 343 -12.74 3.52 -1.10
C ALA A 343 -14.26 3.78 -1.08
N ALA A 344 -14.92 3.76 -2.25
CA ALA A 344 -16.37 3.94 -2.36
C ALA A 344 -17.13 2.84 -1.61
N CYS A 345 -16.76 1.58 -1.83
CA CYS A 345 -17.34 0.44 -1.12
C CYS A 345 -17.16 0.53 0.41
N LEU A 346 -16.04 1.10 0.88
CA LEU A 346 -15.82 1.33 2.31
C LEU A 346 -16.74 2.45 2.83
N SER A 347 -16.89 3.53 2.07
CA SER A 347 -17.78 4.65 2.40
C SER A 347 -19.25 4.21 2.47
N ASP A 348 -19.71 3.41 1.50
CA ASP A 348 -21.08 2.90 1.48
C ASP A 348 -21.41 2.09 2.74
N GLU A 349 -20.49 1.24 3.20
CA GLU A 349 -20.67 0.46 4.43
C GLU A 349 -20.79 1.35 5.68
N VAL A 350 -20.04 2.46 5.74
CA VAL A 350 -20.16 3.46 6.82
C VAL A 350 -21.54 4.14 6.77
N ILE A 351 -21.97 4.59 5.60
CA ILE A 351 -23.25 5.29 5.41
C ILE A 351 -24.42 4.36 5.76
N HIS A 352 -24.39 3.10 5.27
CA HIS A 352 -25.42 2.12 5.56
C HIS A 352 -25.56 1.84 7.06
N PHE A 353 -24.45 1.77 7.80
CA PHE A 353 -24.50 1.61 9.25
C PHE A 353 -25.22 2.78 9.94
N VAL A 354 -24.94 4.02 9.51
CA VAL A 354 -25.61 5.22 10.06
C VAL A 354 -27.11 5.20 9.77
N ILE A 355 -27.52 4.85 8.54
CA ILE A 355 -28.93 4.75 8.14
C ILE A 355 -29.65 3.64 8.90
N GLN A 356 -29.01 2.48 9.09
CA GLN A 356 -29.63 1.38 9.80
C GLN A 356 -29.86 1.73 11.28
N LYS A 357 -28.91 2.42 11.90
CA LYS A 357 -29.06 2.93 13.27
C LYS A 357 -30.21 3.93 13.40
N SER A 358 -30.39 4.84 12.44
CA SER A 358 -31.52 5.77 12.51
C SER A 358 -32.85 5.04 12.41
N LYS A 359 -32.94 3.99 11.59
CA LYS A 359 -34.14 3.13 11.51
C LYS A 359 -34.42 2.37 12.80
N SER A 360 -33.41 1.73 13.41
CA SER A 360 -33.60 0.99 14.66
C SER A 360 -34.05 1.90 15.80
N PHE A 361 -33.47 3.11 15.89
CA PHE A 361 -33.86 4.10 16.90
C PHE A 361 -35.29 4.63 16.68
N ILE A 362 -35.70 4.85 15.43
CA ILE A 362 -37.08 5.26 15.11
C ILE A 362 -38.07 4.13 15.45
N GLN A 363 -37.71 2.87 15.21
CA GLN A 363 -38.55 1.72 15.58
C GLN A 363 -38.70 1.57 17.10
N GLU A 364 -37.62 1.78 17.85
CA GLU A 364 -37.60 1.74 19.31
C GLU A 364 -38.41 2.89 19.93
N ILE A 365 -38.36 4.10 19.36
CA ILE A 365 -39.24 5.20 19.78
C ILE A 365 -40.70 4.86 19.48
N LYS A 366 -40.99 4.29 18.31
CA LYS A 366 -42.35 3.89 17.94
C LYS A 366 -42.91 2.80 18.85
N SER A 367 -42.13 1.77 19.22
CA SER A 367 -42.62 0.73 20.13
C SER A 367 -42.89 1.29 21.52
N ASN A 368 -41.99 2.11 22.06
CA ASN A 368 -42.15 2.74 23.38
C ASN A 368 -43.32 3.74 23.47
N ILE A 369 -43.68 4.40 22.36
CA ILE A 369 -44.88 5.25 22.32
C ILE A 369 -46.15 4.38 22.27
N VAL A 370 -46.14 3.26 21.55
CA VAL A 370 -47.32 2.38 21.41
C VAL A 370 -47.58 1.54 22.67
N THR A 371 -46.57 1.24 23.49
CA THR A 371 -46.75 0.50 24.76
C THR A 371 -47.13 1.38 25.95
N ASN A 372 -46.99 2.70 25.86
CA ASN A 372 -47.35 3.66 26.91
C ASN A 372 -48.70 4.36 26.68
N TYR A 373 -49.43 3.97 25.64
CA TYR A 373 -50.82 4.35 25.36
C TYR A 373 -51.67 3.09 25.25
#